data_AF-A0A939W4V9-F1
#
_entry.id   AF-A0A939W4V9-F1
#
_cell.length_a   1.000
_cell.length_b   1.000
_cell.length_c   1.000
_cell.angle_alpha   90.00
_cell.angle_beta   90.00
_cell.angle_gamma   90.00
#
_symmetry.space_group_name_H-M   'P 1'
#
loop_
_entity.id
_entity.type
_entity.pdbx_description
1 polymer ?
#
loop_
_entity_poly.entity_id
_entity_poly.type
_entity_poly.pdbx_seq_one_letter_code
_entity_poly.pdbx_strand_id
1 'polypeptide(L)'
;FQRLVNQGMITSFAFQRKNKTLVPVDEVEQKEDGTFIEKATGEQLEQIVAKMSKSLKNVVNPDDEIKAYGADSVRMYEMFMGPLTMSKPWSTQGIVGIHRFLEKVWAVSEKPMADIDITGKLEDKALISARKTFAQTVKKVTDDTATLNFNTAISQMMIFINEVSKLNEVPKIMWADFVKILSPYAPHLGEELWEKLGNNKTIAYESWPTVNADFAKDDEVQIVVMVNGKLRDKFMAAPNTNQEELKATAFTLEGVKKFTDGHEVVKTIVVPNKLVNIVVK
;
A
#
# COMPACT_ATOMS: atom_id res chain seq x y z
N PHE A 1 17.16 15.71 -22.25
CA PHE A 1 16.10 14.84 -21.71
C PHE A 1 14.96 15.71 -21.18
N GLN A 2 13.69 15.39 -21.48
CA GLN A 2 12.53 16.14 -20.94
C GLN A 2 12.22 15.78 -19.48
N ARG A 3 12.53 14.55 -19.06
CA ARG A 3 12.49 14.10 -17.66
C ARG A 3 13.68 13.18 -17.42
N LEU A 4 14.41 13.39 -16.31
CA LEU A 4 15.48 12.52 -15.81
C LEU A 4 15.11 12.09 -14.39
N VAL A 5 15.25 10.81 -14.10
CA VAL A 5 14.97 10.23 -12.79
C VAL A 5 16.16 9.37 -12.39
N ASN A 6 16.75 9.67 -11.25
CA ASN A 6 17.83 8.87 -10.67
C ASN A 6 17.20 8.00 -9.58
N GLN A 7 17.09 6.70 -9.84
CA GLN A 7 16.60 5.74 -8.88
C GLN A 7 17.57 5.55 -7.71
N GLY A 8 17.03 5.20 -6.55
CA GLY A 8 17.83 4.78 -5.41
C GLY A 8 18.56 3.47 -5.69
N MET A 9 19.61 3.20 -4.91
CA MET A 9 20.30 1.92 -4.97
C MET A 9 19.53 0.86 -4.16
N ILE A 10 19.38 -0.33 -4.73
CA ILE A 10 19.02 -1.51 -3.96
C ILE A 10 20.28 -1.99 -3.23
N THR A 11 20.22 -1.96 -1.90
CA THR A 11 21.29 -2.41 -1.01
C THR A 11 20.92 -3.77 -0.43
N SER A 12 21.77 -4.34 0.42
CA SER A 12 21.42 -5.53 1.19
C SER A 12 21.99 -5.45 2.60
N PHE A 13 21.56 -6.37 3.46
CA PHE A 13 22.13 -6.49 4.78
C PHE A 13 23.54 -7.09 4.70
N ALA A 14 24.45 -6.55 5.50
CA ALA A 14 25.77 -7.12 5.76
C ALA A 14 25.97 -7.18 7.28
N PHE A 15 26.99 -7.92 7.71
CA PHE A 15 27.25 -8.13 9.12
C PHE A 15 28.69 -7.74 9.43
N GLN A 16 28.91 -7.10 10.57
CA GLN A 16 30.24 -6.66 10.98
C GLN A 16 30.57 -7.06 12.42
N ARG A 17 31.84 -7.38 12.66
CA ARG A 17 32.41 -7.59 13.99
C ARG A 17 32.58 -6.25 14.72
N LYS A 18 32.92 -6.28 16.01
CA LYS A 18 33.16 -5.05 16.81
C LYS A 18 34.27 -4.16 16.21
N ASN A 19 35.27 -4.77 15.58
CA ASN A 19 36.36 -4.06 14.89
C ASN A 19 35.98 -3.51 13.50
N LYS A 20 34.70 -3.57 13.11
CA LYS A 20 34.16 -3.11 11.81
C LYS A 20 34.61 -3.93 10.60
N THR A 21 35.25 -5.09 10.80
CA THR A 21 35.47 -6.04 9.71
C THR A 21 34.15 -6.73 9.33
N LEU A 22 33.91 -6.87 8.02
CA LEU A 22 32.70 -7.47 7.51
C LEU A 22 32.80 -9.00 7.49
N VAL A 23 31.66 -9.66 7.70
CA VAL A 23 31.52 -11.12 7.69
C VAL A 23 30.58 -11.51 6.54
N PRO A 24 30.96 -12.48 5.70
CA PRO A 24 30.09 -13.01 4.65
C PRO A 24 28.78 -13.57 5.22
N VAL A 25 27.66 -13.36 4.52
CA VAL A 25 26.32 -13.70 5.03
C VAL A 25 26.14 -15.19 5.33
N ASP A 26 26.78 -16.07 4.58
CA ASP A 26 26.71 -17.52 4.79
C ASP A 26 27.50 -18.01 6.02
N GLU A 27 28.37 -17.17 6.58
CA GLU A 27 29.09 -17.41 7.84
C GLU A 27 28.32 -16.90 9.06
N VAL A 28 27.14 -16.29 8.85
CA VAL A 28 26.30 -15.72 9.91
C VAL A 28 25.15 -16.65 10.27
N GLU A 29 24.85 -16.74 11.56
CA GLU A 29 23.67 -17.42 12.10
C GLU A 29 22.82 -16.40 12.85
N GLN A 30 21.51 -16.37 12.59
CA GLN A 30 20.54 -15.61 13.38
C GLN A 30 20.00 -16.50 14.50
N LYS A 31 20.08 -16.03 15.75
CA LYS A 31 19.53 -16.70 16.94
C LYS A 31 18.05 -16.36 17.13
N GLU A 32 17.36 -17.18 17.94
CA GLU A 32 15.93 -17.02 18.24
C GLU A 32 15.60 -15.67 18.91
N ASP A 33 16.56 -15.10 19.66
CA ASP A 33 16.45 -13.77 20.29
C ASP A 33 16.63 -12.60 19.30
N GLY A 34 16.85 -12.90 18.01
CA GLY A 34 17.05 -11.93 16.94
C GLY A 34 18.49 -11.42 16.82
N THR A 35 19.43 -11.90 17.63
CA THR A 35 20.84 -11.55 17.51
C THR A 35 21.52 -12.33 16.38
N PHE A 36 22.63 -11.80 15.87
CA PHE A 36 23.43 -12.43 14.82
C PHE A 36 24.80 -12.81 15.40
N ILE A 37 25.28 -14.00 15.09
CA ILE A 37 26.62 -14.46 15.47
C ILE A 37 27.39 -15.00 14.26
N GLU A 38 28.71 -14.95 14.34
CA GLU A 38 29.59 -15.67 13.41
C GLU A 38 29.66 -17.15 13.78
N LYS A 39 29.36 -18.05 12.84
CA LYS A 39 29.27 -19.51 13.07
C LYS A 39 30.57 -20.11 13.63
N ALA A 40 31.72 -19.62 13.17
CA ALA A 40 33.02 -20.19 13.51
C ALA A 40 33.51 -19.78 14.90
N THR A 41 33.22 -18.56 15.33
CA THR A 41 33.78 -17.96 16.55
C THR A 41 32.76 -17.80 17.67
N GLY A 42 31.46 -17.80 17.35
CA GLY A 42 30.40 -17.41 18.27
C GLY A 42 30.39 -15.91 18.57
N GLU A 43 31.21 -15.10 17.90
CA GLU A 43 31.23 -13.64 18.12
C GLU A 43 29.91 -13.02 17.67
N GLN A 44 29.35 -12.14 18.51
CA GLN A 44 28.15 -11.37 18.16
C GLN A 44 28.46 -10.31 17.10
N LEU A 45 27.60 -10.25 16.08
CA LEU A 45 27.72 -9.36 14.92
C LEU A 45 26.66 -8.25 14.96
N GLU A 46 27.03 -7.10 14.41
CA GLU A 46 26.13 -5.98 14.13
C GLU A 46 25.63 -6.07 12.70
N GLN A 47 24.30 -6.08 12.50
CA GLN A 47 23.70 -5.99 11.17
C GLN A 47 23.71 -4.55 10.67
N ILE A 48 24.21 -4.34 9.45
CA ILE A 48 24.29 -3.03 8.80
C ILE A 48 23.71 -3.10 7.39
N VAL A 49 23.47 -1.94 6.78
CA VAL A 49 23.10 -1.82 5.36
C VAL A 49 24.37 -1.54 4.55
N ALA A 50 24.64 -2.35 3.54
CA ALA A 50 25.79 -2.20 2.66
C ALA A 50 25.42 -2.41 1.19
N LYS A 51 26.29 -1.97 0.29
CA LYS A 51 26.17 -2.31 -1.13
C LYS A 51 26.31 -3.82 -1.30
N MET A 52 25.52 -4.41 -2.20
CA MET A 52 25.68 -5.80 -2.58
C MET A 52 27.07 -6.05 -3.16
N SER A 53 27.74 -7.11 -2.71
CA SER A 53 29.05 -7.52 -3.21
C SER A 53 29.22 -9.04 -3.15
N LYS A 54 29.92 -9.59 -4.15
CA LYS A 54 30.21 -11.04 -4.20
C LYS A 54 31.05 -11.50 -3.01
N SER A 55 31.95 -10.67 -2.50
CA SER A 55 32.81 -11.01 -1.36
C SER A 55 32.04 -11.12 -0.05
N LEU A 56 30.97 -10.34 0.13
CA LEU A 56 30.10 -10.43 1.31
C LEU A 56 29.01 -11.51 1.17
N LYS A 57 28.88 -12.10 -0.03
CA LYS A 57 27.81 -13.06 -0.37
C LYS A 57 26.41 -12.55 0.01
N ASN A 58 26.23 -11.23 -0.03
CA ASN A 58 24.98 -10.54 0.24
C ASN A 58 24.28 -10.08 -1.05
N VAL A 59 24.71 -10.64 -2.20
CA VAL A 59 24.08 -10.40 -3.51
C VAL A 59 22.80 -11.23 -3.57
N VAL A 60 21.71 -10.57 -3.94
CA VAL A 60 20.46 -11.24 -4.26
C VAL A 60 20.43 -11.46 -5.76
N ASN A 61 20.29 -12.71 -6.18
CA ASN A 61 20.19 -13.05 -7.59
C ASN A 61 18.71 -13.01 -8.01
N PRO A 62 18.32 -12.13 -8.96
CA PRO A 62 16.94 -12.03 -9.39
C PRO A 62 16.40 -13.35 -9.96
N ASP A 63 17.22 -14.18 -10.61
CA ASP A 63 16.77 -15.45 -11.19
C ASP A 63 16.26 -16.43 -10.12
N ASP A 64 16.88 -16.44 -8.94
CA ASP A 64 16.48 -17.30 -7.83
C ASP A 64 15.13 -16.85 -7.25
N GLU A 65 14.94 -15.54 -7.13
CA GLU A 65 13.68 -14.94 -6.66
C GLU A 65 12.55 -15.10 -7.69
N ILE A 66 12.84 -14.98 -9.00
CA ILE A 66 11.90 -15.25 -10.09
C ILE A 66 11.50 -16.72 -10.09
N LYS A 67 12.44 -17.64 -9.90
CA LYS A 67 12.15 -19.08 -9.83
C LYS A 67 11.27 -19.43 -8.63
N ALA A 68 11.45 -18.75 -7.49
CA ALA A 68 10.70 -18.98 -6.27
C ALA A 68 9.30 -18.34 -6.28
N TYR A 69 9.17 -17.11 -6.78
CA TYR A 69 7.95 -16.29 -6.63
C TYR A 69 7.32 -15.83 -7.95
N GLY A 70 7.99 -16.03 -9.09
CA GLY A 70 7.57 -15.54 -10.40
C GLY A 70 8.01 -14.11 -10.70
N ALA A 71 8.13 -13.78 -11.99
CA ALA A 71 8.64 -12.50 -12.46
C ALA A 71 7.78 -11.30 -12.00
N ASP A 72 6.45 -11.45 -11.99
CA ASP A 72 5.55 -10.38 -11.57
C ASP A 72 5.68 -10.05 -10.08
N SER A 73 5.89 -11.05 -9.22
CA SER A 73 6.15 -10.82 -7.79
C SER A 73 7.42 -10.01 -7.58
N VAL A 74 8.51 -10.34 -8.30
CA VAL A 74 9.78 -9.64 -8.20
C VAL A 74 9.63 -8.19 -8.67
N ARG A 75 9.05 -7.98 -9.87
CA ARG A 75 8.81 -6.64 -10.43
C ARG A 75 7.99 -5.77 -9.49
N MET A 76 6.87 -6.28 -9.03
CA MET A 76 5.98 -5.53 -8.13
C MET A 76 6.62 -5.27 -6.78
N TYR A 77 7.43 -6.21 -6.27
CA TYR A 77 8.17 -5.98 -5.03
C TYR A 77 9.19 -4.85 -5.16
N GLU A 78 10.00 -4.83 -6.21
CA GLU A 78 10.95 -3.73 -6.46
C GLU A 78 10.25 -2.36 -6.51
N MET A 79 9.10 -2.29 -7.18
CA MET A 79 8.26 -1.09 -7.25
C MET A 79 7.58 -0.73 -5.92
N PHE A 80 7.43 -1.68 -5.00
CA PHE A 80 6.74 -1.51 -3.72
C PHE A 80 7.65 -1.17 -2.54
N MET A 81 8.97 -1.44 -2.64
CA MET A 81 9.94 -1.23 -1.57
C MET A 81 10.01 0.22 -1.03
N GLY A 82 9.50 1.18 -1.80
CA GLY A 82 9.37 2.58 -1.39
C GLY A 82 9.37 3.52 -2.60
N PRO A 83 9.54 4.83 -2.36
CA PRO A 83 9.71 5.78 -3.45
C PRO A 83 10.92 5.42 -4.31
N LEU A 84 10.77 5.48 -5.64
CA LEU A 84 11.79 5.06 -6.62
C LEU A 84 13.17 5.71 -6.41
N THR A 85 13.21 6.93 -5.90
CA THR A 85 14.45 7.71 -5.69
C THR A 85 15.18 7.36 -4.38
N MET A 86 14.56 6.59 -3.49
CA MET A 86 15.16 6.23 -2.20
C MET A 86 15.91 4.91 -2.28
N SER A 87 17.11 4.87 -1.71
CA SER A 87 17.85 3.61 -1.56
C SER A 87 17.24 2.77 -0.45
N LYS A 88 17.13 1.45 -0.67
CA LYS A 88 16.49 0.51 0.24
C LYS A 88 17.21 -0.84 0.25
N PRO A 89 17.37 -1.49 1.41
CA PRO A 89 17.87 -2.85 1.45
C PRO A 89 16.82 -3.81 0.92
N TRP A 90 17.23 -4.77 0.10
CA TRP A 90 16.40 -5.91 -0.28
C TRP A 90 16.00 -6.72 0.97
N SER A 91 14.75 -7.13 1.02
CA SER A 91 14.22 -8.03 2.05
C SER A 91 13.38 -9.12 1.42
N THR A 92 13.88 -10.36 1.42
CA THR A 92 13.15 -11.54 0.91
C THR A 92 11.85 -11.79 1.69
N GLN A 93 11.68 -11.25 2.91
CA GLN A 93 10.37 -11.32 3.58
C GLN A 93 9.31 -10.42 2.92
N GLY A 94 9.74 -9.34 2.26
CA GLY A 94 8.86 -8.38 1.61
C GLY A 94 8.20 -8.91 0.33
N ILE A 95 8.91 -9.71 -0.46
CA ILE A 95 8.37 -10.28 -1.71
C ILE A 95 7.20 -11.23 -1.43
N VAL A 96 7.21 -11.95 -0.31
CA VAL A 96 6.13 -12.85 0.11
C VAL A 96 4.79 -12.12 0.22
N GLY A 97 4.79 -10.87 0.69
CA GLY A 97 3.58 -10.05 0.77
C GLY A 97 2.99 -9.71 -0.60
N ILE A 98 3.85 -9.43 -1.57
CA ILE A 98 3.45 -9.15 -2.96
C ILE A 98 2.98 -10.43 -3.65
N HIS A 99 3.68 -11.55 -3.45
CA HIS A 99 3.27 -12.84 -3.99
C HIS A 99 1.85 -13.22 -3.51
N ARG A 100 1.59 -13.11 -2.20
CA ARG A 100 0.25 -13.34 -1.63
C ARG A 100 -0.81 -12.38 -2.16
N PHE A 101 -0.44 -11.13 -2.45
CA PHE A 101 -1.35 -10.19 -3.10
C PHE A 101 -1.72 -10.66 -4.51
N LEU A 102 -0.76 -11.13 -5.31
CA LEU A 102 -1.02 -11.68 -6.64
C LEU A 102 -1.85 -12.96 -6.59
N GLU A 103 -1.60 -13.85 -5.62
CA GLU A 103 -2.46 -15.02 -5.36
C GLU A 103 -3.89 -14.60 -5.03
N LYS A 104 -4.08 -13.52 -4.26
CA LYS A 104 -5.40 -12.97 -3.95
C LYS A 104 -6.08 -12.37 -5.17
N VAL A 105 -5.35 -11.68 -6.05
CA VAL A 105 -5.87 -11.21 -7.34
C VAL A 105 -6.38 -12.40 -8.16
N TRP A 106 -5.57 -13.46 -8.27
CA TRP A 106 -5.97 -14.69 -8.96
C TRP A 106 -7.22 -15.30 -8.34
N ALA A 107 -7.29 -15.42 -7.02
CA ALA A 107 -8.46 -15.95 -6.32
C ALA A 107 -9.75 -15.13 -6.55
N VAL A 108 -9.65 -13.80 -6.70
CA VAL A 108 -10.79 -12.97 -7.09
C VAL A 108 -11.23 -13.26 -8.53
N SER A 109 -10.29 -13.55 -9.43
CA SER A 109 -10.60 -13.91 -10.82
C SER A 109 -11.36 -15.23 -10.98
N GLU A 110 -11.28 -16.12 -9.98
CA GLU A 110 -12.01 -17.38 -9.94
C GLU A 110 -13.46 -17.23 -9.45
N LYS A 111 -13.87 -16.04 -9.02
CA LYS A 111 -15.26 -15.77 -8.63
C LYS A 111 -16.17 -15.63 -9.86
N PRO A 112 -17.49 -15.88 -9.71
CA PRO A 112 -18.47 -15.53 -10.73
C PRO A 112 -18.34 -14.06 -11.15
N MET A 113 -18.34 -13.83 -12.46
CA MET A 113 -18.30 -12.50 -13.08
C MET A 113 -19.66 -12.23 -13.73
N ALA A 114 -20.24 -11.05 -13.48
CA ALA A 114 -21.51 -10.66 -14.10
C ALA A 114 -21.45 -9.30 -14.78
N ASP A 115 -22.34 -9.13 -15.75
CA ASP A 115 -22.57 -7.87 -16.47
C ASP A 115 -23.43 -6.93 -15.62
N ILE A 116 -22.82 -6.36 -14.58
CA ILE A 116 -23.44 -5.41 -13.65
C ILE A 116 -23.10 -3.98 -14.09
N ASP A 117 -24.12 -3.14 -14.29
CA ASP A 117 -23.93 -1.70 -14.52
C ASP A 117 -23.48 -1.00 -13.24
N ILE A 118 -22.18 -0.70 -13.16
CA ILE A 118 -21.58 0.02 -12.04
C ILE A 118 -21.78 1.54 -12.16
N THR A 119 -22.29 2.06 -13.27
CA THR A 119 -22.50 3.51 -13.47
C THR A 119 -23.87 3.98 -12.99
N GLY A 120 -24.85 3.08 -12.96
CA GLY A 120 -26.21 3.34 -12.50
C GLY A 120 -26.37 3.43 -10.98
N LYS A 121 -27.63 3.40 -10.54
CA LYS A 121 -27.98 3.33 -9.12
C LYS A 121 -27.72 1.92 -8.60
N LEU A 122 -27.01 1.83 -7.48
CA LEU A 122 -26.71 0.57 -6.80
C LEU A 122 -27.42 0.56 -5.44
N GLU A 123 -27.89 -0.61 -5.01
CA GLU A 123 -28.55 -0.79 -3.71
C GLU A 123 -27.70 -1.63 -2.74
N ASP A 124 -26.88 -2.54 -3.27
CA ASP A 124 -25.95 -3.35 -2.49
C ASP A 124 -24.81 -2.48 -1.94
N LYS A 125 -24.71 -2.42 -0.61
CA LYS A 125 -23.68 -1.65 0.10
C LYS A 125 -22.26 -2.12 -0.20
N ALA A 126 -22.02 -3.42 -0.34
CA ALA A 126 -20.71 -3.96 -0.68
C ALA A 126 -20.32 -3.55 -2.11
N LEU A 127 -21.26 -3.57 -3.04
CA LEU A 127 -21.04 -3.14 -4.41
C LEU A 127 -20.81 -1.61 -4.52
N ILE A 128 -21.55 -0.80 -3.76
CA ILE A 128 -21.33 0.64 -3.64
C ILE A 128 -19.91 0.93 -3.11
N SER A 129 -19.48 0.22 -2.06
CA SER A 129 -18.13 0.34 -1.51
C SER A 129 -17.06 -0.05 -2.53
N ALA A 130 -17.24 -1.20 -3.21
CA ALA A 130 -16.32 -1.67 -4.24
C ALA A 130 -16.22 -0.68 -5.42
N ARG A 131 -17.33 -0.09 -5.87
CA ARG A 131 -17.35 0.96 -6.90
C ARG A 131 -16.58 2.20 -6.44
N LYS A 132 -16.79 2.64 -5.20
CA LYS A 132 -16.09 3.79 -4.65
C LYS A 132 -14.58 3.54 -4.61
N THR A 133 -14.16 2.41 -4.07
CA THR A 133 -12.75 2.04 -4.01
C THR A 133 -12.15 1.82 -5.40
N PHE A 134 -12.91 1.28 -6.35
CA PHE A 134 -12.50 1.22 -7.76
C PHE A 134 -12.23 2.60 -8.33
N ALA A 135 -13.15 3.55 -8.15
CA ALA A 135 -13.00 4.91 -8.65
C ALA A 135 -11.78 5.63 -8.04
N GLN A 136 -11.58 5.45 -6.73
CA GLN A 136 -10.38 5.92 -6.03
C GLN A 136 -9.11 5.27 -6.60
N THR A 137 -9.16 4.00 -6.96
CA THR A 137 -8.04 3.23 -7.51
C THR A 137 -7.66 3.70 -8.91
N VAL A 138 -8.62 3.83 -9.82
CA VAL A 138 -8.39 4.38 -11.17
C VAL A 138 -7.71 5.74 -11.04
N LYS A 139 -8.26 6.66 -10.24
CA LYS A 139 -7.68 7.99 -10.06
C LYS A 139 -6.27 7.93 -9.47
N LYS A 140 -6.09 7.28 -8.32
CA LYS A 140 -4.83 7.28 -7.58
C LYS A 140 -3.72 6.55 -8.34
N VAL A 141 -4.00 5.41 -8.95
CA VAL A 141 -2.99 4.66 -9.71
C VAL A 141 -2.60 5.43 -10.96
N THR A 142 -3.54 6.11 -11.63
CA THR A 142 -3.21 7.01 -12.75
C THR A 142 -2.21 8.10 -12.34
N ASP A 143 -2.54 8.84 -11.26
CA ASP A 143 -1.71 9.94 -10.75
C ASP A 143 -0.34 9.42 -10.27
N ASP A 144 -0.33 8.33 -9.51
CA ASP A 144 0.88 7.75 -8.94
C ASP A 144 1.79 7.13 -10.01
N THR A 145 1.23 6.49 -11.05
CA THR A 145 2.01 5.96 -12.19
C THR A 145 2.68 7.10 -12.95
N ALA A 146 1.95 8.17 -13.24
CA ALA A 146 2.49 9.34 -13.93
C ALA A 146 3.61 10.02 -13.12
N THR A 147 3.51 9.99 -11.79
CA THR A 147 4.49 10.60 -10.87
C THR A 147 5.58 9.63 -10.40
N LEU A 148 5.53 8.35 -10.82
CA LEU A 148 6.46 7.26 -10.43
C LEU A 148 6.40 6.90 -8.92
N ASN A 149 5.26 7.17 -8.27
CA ASN A 149 4.96 6.77 -6.90
C ASN A 149 4.37 5.34 -6.88
N PHE A 150 5.08 4.39 -7.46
CA PHE A 150 4.58 3.04 -7.69
C PHE A 150 4.17 2.31 -6.41
N ASN A 151 4.91 2.51 -5.32
CA ASN A 151 4.63 1.89 -4.04
C ASN A 151 3.23 2.25 -3.51
N THR A 152 2.81 3.52 -3.66
CA THR A 152 1.47 3.94 -3.22
C THR A 152 0.37 3.55 -4.19
N ALA A 153 0.68 3.40 -5.49
CA ALA A 153 -0.24 2.80 -6.45
C ALA A 153 -0.55 1.34 -6.11
N ILE A 154 0.49 0.55 -5.81
CA ILE A 154 0.35 -0.85 -5.41
C ILE A 154 -0.45 -0.98 -4.11
N SER A 155 -0.17 -0.14 -3.10
CA SER A 155 -0.99 -0.09 -1.87
C SER A 155 -2.47 0.16 -2.17
N GLN A 156 -2.79 1.04 -3.11
CA GLN A 156 -4.17 1.31 -3.51
C GLN A 156 -4.82 0.11 -4.19
N MET A 157 -4.09 -0.59 -5.07
CA MET A 157 -4.58 -1.83 -5.68
C MET A 157 -4.85 -2.93 -4.63
N MET A 158 -4.01 -3.04 -3.59
CA MET A 158 -4.25 -3.95 -2.46
C MET A 158 -5.54 -3.62 -1.72
N ILE A 159 -5.82 -2.33 -1.46
CA ILE A 159 -7.07 -1.88 -0.83
C ILE A 159 -8.27 -2.27 -1.69
N PHE A 160 -8.20 -2.02 -3.00
CA PHE A 160 -9.26 -2.40 -3.93
C PHE A 160 -9.54 -3.90 -3.95
N ILE A 161 -8.50 -4.73 -4.04
CA ILE A 161 -8.64 -6.19 -4.02
C ILE A 161 -9.24 -6.67 -2.69
N ASN A 162 -8.92 -6.01 -1.57
CA ASN A 162 -9.57 -6.32 -0.29
C ASN A 162 -11.08 -6.05 -0.33
N GLU A 163 -11.53 -4.96 -0.93
CA GLU A 163 -12.96 -4.65 -1.07
C GLU A 163 -13.67 -5.59 -2.05
N VAL A 164 -13.14 -5.79 -3.26
CA VAL A 164 -13.74 -6.68 -4.26
C VAL A 164 -13.76 -8.13 -3.80
N SER A 165 -12.77 -8.56 -3.01
CA SER A 165 -12.76 -9.91 -2.44
C SER A 165 -13.94 -10.20 -1.49
N LYS A 166 -14.72 -9.20 -1.09
CA LYS A 166 -15.95 -9.37 -0.29
C LYS A 166 -17.19 -9.65 -1.13
N LEU A 167 -17.15 -9.35 -2.44
CA LEU A 167 -18.28 -9.59 -3.35
C LEU A 167 -18.42 -11.09 -3.65
N ASN A 168 -19.65 -11.60 -3.71
CA ASN A 168 -19.90 -12.97 -4.18
C ASN A 168 -19.78 -13.06 -5.70
N GLU A 169 -20.16 -12.00 -6.40
CA GLU A 169 -20.11 -11.86 -7.85
C GLU A 169 -19.46 -10.52 -8.19
N VAL A 170 -18.49 -10.55 -9.10
CA VAL A 170 -17.67 -9.38 -9.43
C VAL A 170 -18.18 -8.76 -10.73
N PRO A 171 -18.43 -7.45 -10.80
CA PRO A 171 -18.78 -6.79 -12.06
C PRO A 171 -17.67 -6.96 -13.10
N LYS A 172 -17.99 -7.59 -14.23
CA LYS A 172 -17.03 -7.92 -15.29
C LYS A 172 -16.29 -6.68 -15.79
N ILE A 173 -16.99 -5.57 -15.98
CA ILE A 173 -16.40 -4.30 -16.44
C ILE A 173 -15.41 -3.72 -15.43
N MET A 174 -15.73 -3.78 -14.13
CA MET A 174 -14.84 -3.33 -13.05
C MET A 174 -13.57 -4.17 -13.00
N TRP A 175 -13.72 -5.49 -13.14
CA TRP A 175 -12.58 -6.42 -13.14
C TRP A 175 -11.69 -6.22 -14.37
N ALA A 176 -12.29 -6.14 -15.57
CA ALA A 176 -11.57 -5.89 -16.82
C ALA A 176 -10.72 -4.62 -16.76
N ASP A 177 -11.28 -3.53 -16.22
CA ASP A 177 -10.54 -2.28 -16.07
C ASP A 177 -9.47 -2.35 -14.97
N PHE A 178 -9.71 -3.09 -13.88
CA PHE A 178 -8.65 -3.34 -12.90
C PHE A 178 -7.47 -4.14 -13.49
N VAL A 179 -7.74 -5.13 -14.34
CA VAL A 179 -6.67 -5.92 -15.00
C VAL A 179 -5.79 -5.01 -15.87
N LYS A 180 -6.36 -4.00 -16.55
CA LYS A 180 -5.60 -2.97 -17.28
C LYS A 180 -4.71 -2.14 -16.35
N ILE A 181 -5.20 -1.79 -15.16
CA ILE A 181 -4.42 -1.05 -14.14
C ILE A 181 -3.25 -1.89 -13.61
N LEU A 182 -3.47 -3.19 -13.41
CA LEU A 182 -2.48 -4.12 -12.89
C LEU A 182 -1.38 -4.45 -13.92
N SER A 183 -1.72 -4.53 -15.20
CA SER A 183 -0.83 -5.01 -16.27
C SER A 183 0.55 -4.31 -16.36
N PRO A 184 0.69 -2.98 -16.21
CA PRO A 184 2.02 -2.34 -16.17
C PRO A 184 2.92 -2.86 -15.04
N TYR A 185 2.32 -3.33 -13.95
CA TYR A 185 3.00 -3.81 -12.76
C TYR A 185 3.30 -5.31 -12.82
N ALA A 186 2.27 -6.11 -13.14
CA ALA A 186 2.31 -7.56 -13.27
C ALA A 186 1.81 -7.98 -14.66
N PRO A 187 2.61 -7.81 -15.72
CA PRO A 187 2.16 -7.99 -17.10
C PRO A 187 1.78 -9.44 -17.44
N HIS A 188 2.47 -10.44 -16.88
CA HIS A 188 2.18 -11.83 -17.20
C HIS A 188 0.81 -12.24 -16.63
N LEU A 189 0.57 -11.94 -15.37
CA LEU A 189 -0.73 -12.11 -14.73
C LEU A 189 -1.81 -11.26 -15.41
N GLY A 190 -1.47 -10.02 -15.81
CA GLY A 190 -2.38 -9.14 -16.54
C GLY A 190 -2.90 -9.76 -17.84
N GLU A 191 -2.02 -10.35 -18.66
CA GLU A 191 -2.41 -11.02 -19.91
C GLU A 191 -3.25 -12.28 -19.65
N GLU A 192 -2.86 -13.12 -18.69
CA GLU A 192 -3.63 -14.33 -18.32
C GLU A 192 -5.05 -13.98 -17.86
N LEU A 193 -5.18 -12.96 -17.00
CA LEU A 193 -6.49 -12.50 -16.53
C LEU A 193 -7.33 -11.87 -17.65
N TRP A 194 -6.67 -11.21 -18.61
CA TRP A 194 -7.31 -10.60 -19.76
C TRP A 194 -7.86 -11.66 -20.72
N GLU A 195 -7.08 -12.71 -20.98
CA GLU A 195 -7.51 -13.88 -21.76
C GLU A 195 -8.66 -14.62 -21.06
N LYS A 196 -8.55 -14.83 -19.73
CA LYS A 196 -9.62 -15.45 -18.91
C LYS A 196 -10.95 -14.70 -18.99
N LEU A 197 -10.95 -13.39 -19.26
CA LEU A 197 -12.17 -12.60 -19.48
C LEU A 197 -12.82 -12.82 -20.86
N GLY A 198 -12.18 -13.62 -21.72
CA GLY A 198 -12.60 -13.93 -23.08
C GLY A 198 -12.00 -13.01 -24.15
N ASN A 199 -11.01 -12.19 -23.79
CA ASN A 199 -10.33 -11.34 -24.77
C ASN A 199 -9.23 -12.12 -25.49
N ASN A 200 -9.04 -11.84 -26.77
CA ASN A 200 -8.15 -12.57 -27.67
C ASN A 200 -7.03 -11.69 -28.25
N LYS A 201 -6.92 -10.44 -27.78
CA LYS A 201 -5.85 -9.50 -28.13
C LYS A 201 -5.10 -9.13 -26.85
N THR A 202 -3.81 -8.86 -26.99
CA THR A 202 -2.95 -8.40 -25.89
C THR A 202 -3.55 -7.17 -25.20
N ILE A 203 -3.49 -7.17 -23.87
CA ILE A 203 -3.93 -6.03 -23.06
C ILE A 203 -3.04 -4.79 -23.25
N ALA A 204 -1.82 -4.96 -23.77
CA ALA A 204 -0.82 -3.89 -23.89
C ALA A 204 -1.27 -2.70 -24.75
N TYR A 205 -2.24 -2.89 -25.65
CA TYR A 205 -2.77 -1.85 -26.54
C TYR A 205 -4.16 -1.36 -26.15
N GLU A 206 -4.71 -1.84 -25.02
CA GLU A 206 -6.01 -1.41 -24.53
C GLU A 206 -5.95 -0.01 -23.92
N SER A 207 -7.06 0.73 -24.02
CA SER A 207 -7.14 2.06 -23.44
C SER A 207 -7.15 2.01 -21.92
N TRP A 208 -6.38 2.90 -21.30
CA TRP A 208 -6.38 3.08 -19.85
C TRP A 208 -7.80 3.39 -19.34
N PRO A 209 -8.25 2.80 -18.22
CA PRO A 209 -9.61 2.96 -17.77
C PRO A 209 -9.91 4.38 -17.29
N THR A 210 -11.17 4.76 -17.42
CA THR A 210 -11.71 6.04 -16.97
C THR A 210 -12.90 5.81 -16.05
N VAL A 211 -13.08 6.67 -15.04
CA VAL A 211 -14.18 6.56 -14.09
C VAL A 211 -14.78 7.93 -13.80
N ASN A 212 -16.06 7.96 -13.45
CA ASN A 212 -16.67 9.17 -12.90
C ASN A 212 -16.02 9.52 -11.55
N ALA A 213 -15.39 10.69 -11.48
CA ALA A 213 -14.70 11.19 -10.29
C ALA A 213 -15.64 11.36 -9.07
N ASP A 214 -16.94 11.52 -9.30
CA ASP A 214 -17.93 11.61 -8.22
C ASP A 214 -18.04 10.32 -7.41
N PHE A 215 -17.76 9.15 -8.02
CA PHE A 215 -17.77 7.88 -7.30
C PHE A 215 -16.60 7.73 -6.33
N ALA A 216 -15.52 8.50 -6.48
CA ALA A 216 -14.36 8.42 -5.61
C ALA A 216 -14.53 9.20 -4.29
N LYS A 217 -15.60 10.01 -4.17
CA LYS A 217 -15.86 10.86 -3.01
C LYS A 217 -16.15 10.03 -1.77
N ASP A 218 -15.60 10.46 -0.64
CA ASP A 218 -16.00 9.94 0.65
C ASP A 218 -17.37 10.51 1.05
N ASP A 219 -18.28 9.68 1.55
CA ASP A 219 -19.54 10.16 2.13
C ASP A 219 -19.31 10.61 3.58
N GLU A 220 -18.33 10.00 4.25
CA GLU A 220 -17.92 10.32 5.61
C GLU A 220 -16.40 10.24 5.75
N VAL A 221 -15.82 11.17 6.52
CA VAL A 221 -14.42 11.23 6.91
C VAL A 221 -14.31 11.08 8.42
N GLN A 222 -13.33 10.27 8.86
CA GLN A 222 -13.04 10.13 10.29
C GLN A 222 -12.24 11.33 10.79
N ILE A 223 -12.82 12.06 11.74
CA ILE A 223 -12.20 13.19 12.41
C ILE A 223 -11.63 12.71 13.73
N VAL A 224 -10.31 12.83 13.86
CA VAL A 224 -9.59 12.49 15.08
C VAL A 224 -9.69 13.66 16.07
N VAL A 225 -10.02 13.38 17.33
CA VAL A 225 -10.11 14.41 18.36
C VAL A 225 -9.00 14.25 19.39
N MET A 226 -8.25 15.33 19.58
CA MET A 226 -7.10 15.39 20.48
C MET A 226 -7.30 16.47 21.55
N VAL A 227 -6.72 16.22 22.73
CA VAL A 227 -6.57 17.23 23.79
C VAL A 227 -5.10 17.36 24.13
N ASN A 228 -4.56 18.57 24.05
CA ASN A 228 -3.13 18.86 24.21
C ASN A 228 -2.23 17.94 23.35
N GLY A 229 -2.66 17.68 22.10
CA GLY A 229 -1.92 16.85 21.14
C GLY A 229 -1.98 15.34 21.37
N LYS A 230 -2.72 14.86 22.37
CA LYS A 230 -2.93 13.41 22.61
C LYS A 230 -4.30 12.99 22.10
N LEU A 231 -4.36 11.85 21.41
CA LEU A 231 -5.62 11.24 20.96
C LEU A 231 -6.54 10.96 22.15
N ARG A 232 -7.80 11.38 22.02
CA ARG A 232 -8.84 11.17 23.04
C ARG A 232 -10.10 10.51 22.50
N ASP A 233 -10.47 10.84 21.27
CA ASP A 233 -11.66 10.26 20.66
C ASP A 233 -11.61 10.39 19.12
N LYS A 234 -12.63 9.88 18.44
CA LYS A 234 -12.83 10.02 16.99
C LYS A 234 -14.32 9.97 16.64
N PHE A 235 -14.72 10.70 15.60
CA PHE A 235 -16.09 10.67 15.08
C PHE A 235 -16.10 10.70 13.55
N MET A 236 -17.21 10.29 12.94
CA MET A 236 -17.43 10.40 11.50
C MET A 236 -18.16 11.71 11.19
N ALA A 237 -17.76 12.41 10.14
CA ALA A 237 -18.41 13.63 9.65
C ALA A 237 -18.46 13.62 8.13
N ALA A 238 -19.40 14.34 7.52
CA ALA A 238 -19.37 14.52 6.08
C ALA A 238 -18.07 15.26 5.66
N PRO A 239 -17.49 14.97 4.48
CA PRO A 239 -16.38 15.76 4.01
C PRO A 239 -16.79 17.22 3.82
N ASN A 240 -15.89 18.11 4.20
CA ASN A 240 -16.09 19.56 4.18
C ASN A 240 -17.19 20.05 5.14
N THR A 241 -17.55 19.26 6.16
CA THR A 241 -18.33 19.75 7.30
C THR A 241 -17.70 21.02 7.87
N ASN A 242 -18.55 22.00 8.20
CA ASN A 242 -18.12 23.29 8.70
C ASN A 242 -17.26 23.15 9.97
N GLN A 243 -16.23 23.98 10.11
CA GLN A 243 -15.31 23.91 11.26
C GLN A 243 -16.03 24.08 12.59
N GLU A 244 -17.03 24.96 12.68
CA GLU A 244 -17.80 25.15 13.92
C GLU A 244 -18.63 23.92 14.30
N GLU A 245 -19.15 23.20 13.31
CA GLU A 245 -19.89 21.96 13.53
C GLU A 245 -18.96 20.82 13.97
N LEU A 246 -17.75 20.75 13.40
CA LEU A 246 -16.72 19.82 13.84
C LEU A 246 -16.28 20.08 15.28
N LYS A 247 -16.12 21.36 15.66
CA LYS A 247 -15.80 21.75 17.04
C LYS A 247 -16.91 21.35 17.99
N ALA A 248 -18.16 21.73 17.67
CA ALA A 248 -19.32 21.42 18.49
C ALA A 248 -19.42 19.91 18.74
N THR A 249 -19.28 19.11 17.68
CA THR A 249 -19.29 17.64 17.78
C THR A 249 -18.14 17.11 18.63
N ALA A 250 -16.92 17.65 18.47
CA ALA A 250 -15.77 17.24 19.28
C ALA A 250 -16.00 17.45 20.79
N PHE A 251 -16.63 18.56 21.19
CA PHE A 251 -16.92 18.84 22.60
C PHE A 251 -18.03 17.97 23.20
N THR A 252 -18.85 17.27 22.40
CA THR A 252 -19.87 16.37 22.94
C THR A 252 -19.31 15.01 23.36
N LEU A 253 -18.13 14.63 22.84
CA LEU A 253 -17.50 13.33 23.05
C LEU A 253 -17.03 13.13 24.49
N GLU A 254 -17.31 11.95 25.05
CA GLU A 254 -16.91 11.61 26.42
C GLU A 254 -15.40 11.65 26.62
N GLY A 255 -14.63 11.17 25.61
CA GLY A 255 -13.18 11.20 25.64
C GLY A 255 -12.62 12.61 25.71
N VAL A 256 -13.34 13.61 25.20
CA VAL A 256 -12.94 15.01 25.30
C VAL A 256 -13.34 15.60 26.64
N LYS A 257 -14.61 15.44 27.03
CA LYS A 257 -15.15 15.96 28.29
C LYS A 257 -14.28 15.59 29.49
N LYS A 258 -13.85 14.33 29.58
CA LYS A 258 -12.97 13.84 30.66
C LYS A 258 -11.64 14.60 30.80
N PHE A 259 -11.13 15.18 29.70
CA PHE A 259 -9.83 15.84 29.66
C PHE A 259 -9.95 17.37 29.49
N THR A 260 -11.16 17.89 29.36
CA THR A 260 -11.45 19.33 29.34
C THR A 260 -12.17 19.80 30.60
N ASP A 261 -12.78 18.89 31.37
CA ASP A 261 -13.48 19.23 32.61
C ASP A 261 -12.53 19.85 33.63
N GLY A 262 -12.95 20.94 34.24
CA GLY A 262 -12.13 21.75 35.18
C GLY A 262 -10.94 22.50 34.56
N HIS A 263 -10.74 22.45 33.24
CA HIS A 263 -9.63 23.13 32.55
C HIS A 263 -10.14 24.26 31.65
N GLU A 264 -9.33 25.31 31.47
CA GLU A 264 -9.68 26.42 30.59
C GLU A 264 -9.29 26.09 29.14
N VAL A 265 -10.24 26.20 28.20
CA VAL A 265 -9.95 26.02 26.77
C VAL A 265 -9.27 27.26 26.21
N VAL A 266 -7.98 27.15 25.89
CA VAL A 266 -7.16 28.26 25.36
C VAL A 266 -7.35 28.44 23.86
N LYS A 267 -7.40 27.34 23.11
CA LYS A 267 -7.60 27.36 21.64
C LYS A 267 -8.09 26.02 21.13
N THR A 268 -8.85 26.06 20.04
CA THR A 268 -9.26 24.85 19.29
C THR A 268 -8.78 24.96 17.85
N ILE A 269 -7.98 23.98 17.42
CA ILE A 269 -7.39 23.92 16.08
C ILE A 269 -8.16 22.86 15.29
N VAL A 270 -8.77 23.27 14.19
CA VAL A 270 -9.47 22.36 13.27
C VAL A 270 -8.65 22.24 12.00
N VAL A 271 -8.33 21.00 11.62
CA VAL A 271 -7.82 20.67 10.30
C VAL A 271 -8.96 19.95 9.56
N PRO A 272 -9.58 20.60 8.55
CA PRO A 272 -10.72 20.03 7.83
C PRO A 272 -10.46 18.60 7.37
N ASN A 273 -11.47 17.73 7.50
CA ASN A 273 -11.44 16.33 7.11
C ASN A 273 -10.35 15.47 7.79
N LYS A 274 -9.71 15.97 8.85
CA LYS A 274 -8.62 15.25 9.54
C LYS A 274 -8.77 15.21 11.06
N LEU A 275 -8.77 16.38 11.72
CA LEU A 275 -8.71 16.41 13.17
C LEU A 275 -9.23 17.70 13.80
N VAL A 276 -9.59 17.58 15.08
CA VAL A 276 -9.85 18.69 16.00
C VAL A 276 -8.91 18.53 17.20
N ASN A 277 -8.07 19.53 17.47
CA ASN A 277 -7.18 19.54 18.63
C ASN A 277 -7.57 20.67 19.58
N ILE A 278 -7.96 20.30 20.80
CA ILE A 278 -8.37 21.22 21.85
C ILE A 278 -7.19 21.42 22.79
N VAL A 279 -6.80 22.66 23.00
CA VAL A 279 -5.70 23.01 23.91
C VAL A 279 -6.30 23.57 25.18
N VAL A 280 -5.99 22.92 26.29
CA VAL A 280 -6.49 23.26 27.63
C VAL A 280 -5.34 23.58 28.59
N LYS A 281 -5.62 24.45 29.56
CA LYS A 281 -4.73 24.81 30.68
C LYS A 281 -5.33 24.42 32.02
#